data_AF-A0A4Y2NZD1-F1
#
_entry.id   AF-A0A4Y2NZD1-F1
#
_cell.length_a   1.000
_cell.length_b   1.000
_cell.length_c   1.000
_cell.angle_alpha   90.00
_cell.angle_beta   90.00
_cell.angle_gamma   90.00
#
_symmetry.space_group_name_H-M   'P 1'
#
loop_
_entity.id
_entity.type
_entity.pdbx_description
1 polymer ?
#
loop_
_entity_poly.entity_id
_entity_poly.type
_entity_poly.pdbx_seq_one_letter_code
_entity_poly.pdbx_strand_id
1 'polypeptide(L)'
;MFRTVFKRNPPASKSIKKWQKTFLETGSLQERSGGNRRLLSDARVEGVRQVFVRTPRKSIRKAASELSMSRSTIHNVLHRKLKLYAYKIQIVQKLQPNDGVQRVAFAVEMLSRIENEHDFLNRIIFSDEATFHVSNKVNKYNCRIWISENPHAVQEKERNSQKSMCGVLFHMIQSYSFFF
;
A
#
# COMPACT_ATOMS: atom_id res chain seq x y z
N MET A 1 -39.27 -26.43 -30.01
CA MET A 1 -38.76 -27.38 -28.98
C MET A 1 -37.40 -27.00 -28.36
N PHE A 2 -36.43 -26.39 -29.06
CA PHE A 2 -35.12 -26.10 -28.44
C PHE A 2 -35.16 -25.05 -27.30
N ARG A 3 -35.79 -23.90 -27.55
CA ARG A 3 -35.86 -22.79 -26.59
C ARG A 3 -36.68 -23.13 -25.34
N THR A 4 -37.70 -23.97 -25.49
CA THR A 4 -38.56 -24.46 -24.40
C THR A 4 -37.82 -25.41 -23.45
N VAL A 5 -36.88 -26.21 -23.98
CA VAL A 5 -36.10 -27.17 -23.17
C VAL A 5 -34.88 -26.52 -22.54
N PHE A 6 -34.12 -25.70 -23.30
CA PHE A 6 -32.82 -25.18 -22.85
C PHE A 6 -32.81 -23.71 -22.41
N LYS A 7 -33.97 -23.02 -22.46
CA LYS A 7 -34.15 -21.60 -22.07
C LYS A 7 -33.12 -20.63 -22.69
N ARG A 8 -32.52 -20.99 -23.83
CA ARG A 8 -31.54 -20.18 -24.58
C ARG A 8 -31.80 -20.24 -26.07
N ASN A 9 -31.27 -19.27 -26.81
CA ASN A 9 -31.34 -19.28 -28.27
C ASN A 9 -30.55 -20.46 -28.85
N PRO A 10 -31.04 -21.09 -29.93
CA PRO A 10 -30.32 -22.17 -30.58
C PRO A 10 -28.97 -21.65 -31.12
N PRO A 11 -27.89 -22.45 -30.99
CA PRO A 11 -26.62 -22.10 -31.60
C PRO A 11 -26.76 -22.02 -33.12
N ALA A 12 -26.02 -21.10 -33.74
CA ALA A 12 -26.06 -20.91 -35.18
C ALA A 12 -25.64 -22.19 -35.93
N SER A 13 -26.25 -22.44 -37.10
CA SER A 13 -25.94 -23.62 -37.94
C SER A 13 -24.43 -23.76 -38.23
N LYS A 14 -23.73 -22.63 -38.42
CA LYS A 14 -22.27 -22.59 -38.61
C LYS A 14 -21.50 -23.16 -37.41
N SER A 15 -21.93 -22.83 -36.19
CA SER A 15 -21.32 -23.33 -34.95
C SER A 15 -21.56 -24.83 -34.78
N ILE A 16 -22.76 -25.31 -35.10
CA ILE A 16 -23.12 -26.73 -35.03
C ILE A 16 -22.27 -27.55 -36.01
N LYS A 17 -22.17 -27.11 -37.28
CA LYS A 17 -21.32 -27.78 -38.29
C LYS A 17 -19.84 -27.77 -37.89
N LYS A 18 -19.36 -26.67 -37.29
CA LYS A 18 -18.00 -26.58 -36.77
C LYS A 18 -17.76 -27.59 -35.64
N TRP A 19 -18.66 -27.69 -34.67
CA TRP A 19 -18.56 -28.67 -33.59
C TRP A 19 -18.60 -30.10 -34.13
N GLN A 20 -19.53 -30.42 -35.04
CA GLN A 20 -19.59 -31.73 -35.66
C GLN A 20 -18.28 -32.09 -36.36
N LYS A 21 -17.71 -31.16 -37.15
CA LYS A 21 -16.42 -31.36 -37.82
C LYS A 21 -15.29 -31.58 -36.81
N THR A 22 -15.16 -30.72 -35.80
CA THR A 22 -14.13 -30.85 -34.76
C THR A 22 -14.27 -32.17 -33.99
N PHE A 23 -15.49 -32.60 -33.69
CA PHE A 23 -15.73 -33.87 -33.01
C PHE A 23 -15.34 -35.06 -33.88
N LEU A 24 -15.68 -35.05 -35.17
CA LEU A 24 -15.28 -36.11 -36.11
C LEU A 24 -13.76 -36.18 -36.30
N GLU A 25 -13.08 -35.02 -36.31
CA GLU A 25 -11.62 -34.97 -36.53
C GLU A 25 -10.80 -35.27 -35.28
N THR A 26 -11.27 -34.90 -34.09
CA THR A 26 -10.46 -34.95 -32.85
C THR A 26 -11.07 -35.79 -31.73
N GLY A 27 -12.28 -36.33 -31.92
CA GLY A 27 -12.97 -37.15 -30.93
C GLY A 27 -13.44 -36.41 -29.67
N SER A 28 -13.23 -35.09 -29.58
CA SER A 28 -13.55 -34.29 -28.39
C SER A 28 -13.99 -32.88 -28.77
N LEU A 29 -14.95 -32.36 -28.01
CA LEU A 29 -15.38 -30.96 -28.07
C LEU A 29 -14.79 -30.11 -26.92
N GLN A 30 -13.84 -30.66 -26.16
CA GLN A 30 -13.19 -29.88 -25.11
C GLN A 30 -12.47 -28.68 -25.72
N GLU A 31 -12.70 -27.51 -25.14
CA GLU A 31 -11.96 -26.31 -25.51
C GLU A 31 -10.48 -26.55 -25.25
N ARG A 32 -9.66 -26.55 -26.31
CA ARG A 32 -8.20 -26.52 -26.16
C ARG A 32 -7.88 -25.24 -25.41
N SER A 33 -7.17 -25.36 -24.30
CA SER A 33 -6.78 -24.24 -23.46
C SER A 33 -6.18 -23.14 -24.35
N GLY A 34 -6.87 -22.00 -24.38
CA GLY A 34 -6.60 -20.94 -25.36
C GLY A 34 -5.18 -20.41 -25.23
N GLY A 35 -4.40 -20.59 -26.29
CA GLY A 35 -3.17 -19.85 -26.62
C GLY A 35 -2.03 -19.95 -25.62
N ASN A 36 -0.83 -20.30 -26.12
CA ASN A 36 0.43 -20.18 -25.38
C ASN A 36 0.59 -18.77 -24.79
N ARG A 37 0.15 -18.57 -23.54
CA ARG A 37 0.51 -17.40 -22.75
C ARG A 37 2.02 -17.45 -22.63
N ARG A 38 2.73 -16.50 -23.24
CA ARG A 38 4.20 -16.42 -23.20
C ARG A 38 4.66 -16.63 -21.76
N LEU A 39 5.21 -17.80 -21.49
CA LEU A 39 5.80 -18.11 -20.20
C LEU A 39 7.00 -17.19 -20.03
N LEU A 40 7.01 -16.44 -18.94
CA LEU A 40 8.17 -15.64 -18.59
C LEU A 40 9.28 -16.62 -18.19
N SER A 41 10.47 -16.49 -18.76
CA SER A 41 11.63 -17.32 -18.42
C SER A 41 11.96 -17.21 -16.92
N ASP A 42 12.36 -18.31 -16.30
CA ASP A 42 12.69 -18.35 -14.86
C ASP A 42 13.82 -17.38 -14.50
N ALA A 43 14.81 -17.19 -15.38
CA ALA A 43 15.87 -16.20 -15.20
C ALA A 43 15.35 -14.75 -15.02
N ARG A 44 14.26 -14.39 -15.71
CA ARG A 44 13.63 -13.06 -15.54
C ARG A 44 12.84 -12.96 -14.26
N VAL A 45 12.20 -14.05 -13.82
CA VAL A 45 11.52 -14.12 -12.52
C VAL A 45 12.54 -13.92 -11.39
N GLU A 46 13.68 -14.59 -11.49
CA GLU A 46 14.75 -14.45 -10.51
C GLU A 46 15.36 -13.05 -10.52
N GLY A 47 15.53 -12.43 -11.71
CA GLY A 47 15.93 -11.03 -11.81
C GLY A 47 14.98 -10.08 -11.05
N VAL A 48 13.67 -10.28 -11.16
CA VAL A 48 12.69 -9.53 -10.34
C VAL A 48 12.88 -9.83 -8.86
N ARG A 49 13.04 -11.11 -8.47
CA ARG A 49 13.24 -11.50 -7.08
C ARG A 49 14.45 -10.78 -6.47
N GLN A 50 15.59 -10.80 -7.14
CA GLN A 50 16.82 -10.17 -6.67
C GLN A 50 16.69 -8.65 -6.50
N VAL A 51 15.98 -7.98 -7.41
CA VAL A 51 15.73 -6.53 -7.30
C VAL A 51 14.96 -6.17 -6.03
N PHE A 52 13.94 -6.96 -5.68
CA PHE A 52 13.12 -6.70 -4.50
C PHE A 52 13.71 -7.26 -3.20
N VAL A 53 14.57 -8.29 -3.25
CA VAL A 53 15.40 -8.70 -2.11
C VAL A 53 16.42 -7.61 -1.78
N ARG A 54 17.12 -7.07 -2.78
CA ARG A 54 18.10 -5.98 -2.60
C ARG A 54 17.46 -4.67 -2.15
N THR A 55 16.27 -4.36 -2.67
CA THR A 55 15.57 -3.11 -2.34
C THR A 55 14.07 -3.36 -2.20
N PRO A 56 13.60 -3.82 -1.02
CA PRO A 56 12.19 -4.16 -0.79
C PRO A 56 11.22 -3.00 -0.98
N ARG A 57 11.70 -1.75 -0.89
CA ARG A 57 10.90 -0.52 -1.05
C ARG A 57 10.88 0.01 -2.49
N LYS A 58 11.51 -0.69 -3.44
CA LYS A 58 11.59 -0.21 -4.82
C LYS A 58 10.20 -0.20 -5.45
N SER A 59 9.91 0.83 -6.27
CA SER A 59 8.62 0.91 -6.95
C SER A 59 8.59 -0.01 -8.17
N ILE A 60 7.42 -0.57 -8.48
CA ILE A 60 7.20 -1.37 -9.70
C ILE A 60 7.65 -0.60 -10.94
N ARG A 61 7.38 0.71 -10.99
CA ARG A 61 7.79 1.56 -12.12
C ARG A 61 9.31 1.64 -12.29
N LYS A 62 10.06 1.79 -11.19
CA LYS A 62 11.52 1.81 -11.25
C LYS A 62 12.07 0.44 -11.63
N ALA A 63 11.55 -0.63 -11.03
CA ALA A 63 11.94 -2.00 -11.37
C ALA A 63 11.63 -2.34 -12.84
N ALA A 64 10.50 -1.84 -13.38
CA ALA A 64 10.10 -2.02 -14.78
C ALA A 64 11.09 -1.37 -15.74
N SER A 65 11.54 -0.16 -15.39
CA SER A 65 12.58 0.54 -16.16
C SER A 65 13.93 -0.16 -16.08
N GLU A 66 14.33 -0.63 -14.89
CA GLU A 66 15.62 -1.29 -14.65
C GLU A 66 15.72 -2.65 -15.35
N LEU A 67 14.64 -3.43 -15.36
CA LEU A 67 14.60 -4.77 -15.95
C LEU A 67 14.09 -4.78 -17.40
N SER A 68 13.75 -3.61 -17.98
CA SER A 68 13.13 -3.49 -19.30
C SER A 68 11.88 -4.38 -19.47
N MET A 69 11.00 -4.37 -18.45
CA MET A 69 9.77 -5.16 -18.41
C MET A 69 8.56 -4.26 -18.30
N SER A 70 7.39 -4.74 -18.76
CA SER A 70 6.15 -4.01 -18.52
C SER A 70 5.81 -4.00 -17.02
N ARG A 71 5.19 -2.91 -16.54
CA ARG A 71 4.73 -2.77 -15.15
C ARG A 71 3.79 -3.91 -14.75
N SER A 72 2.90 -4.31 -15.67
CA SER A 72 1.95 -5.40 -15.50
C SER A 72 2.66 -6.75 -15.34
N THR A 73 3.77 -6.97 -16.05
CA THR A 73 4.57 -8.19 -15.92
C THR A 73 5.20 -8.27 -14.53
N ILE A 74 5.85 -7.20 -14.07
CA ILE A 74 6.43 -7.17 -12.71
C ILE A 74 5.36 -7.38 -11.64
N HIS A 75 4.23 -6.68 -11.75
CA HIS A 75 3.10 -6.87 -10.84
C HIS A 75 2.64 -8.34 -10.79
N ASN A 76 2.49 -8.98 -11.96
CA ASN A 76 2.12 -10.39 -12.04
C ASN A 76 3.19 -11.31 -11.45
N VAL A 77 4.48 -11.03 -11.67
CA VAL A 77 5.57 -11.82 -11.08
C VAL A 77 5.55 -11.71 -9.56
N LEU A 78 5.44 -10.49 -9.02
CA LEU A 78 5.37 -10.25 -7.57
C LEU A 78 4.22 -11.03 -6.93
N HIS A 79 2.99 -10.88 -7.44
CA HIS A 79 1.81 -11.47 -6.80
C HIS A 79 1.56 -12.94 -7.14
N ARG A 80 1.80 -13.36 -8.40
CA ARG A 80 1.43 -14.71 -8.85
C ARG A 80 2.56 -15.71 -8.69
N LYS A 81 3.83 -15.28 -8.85
CA LYS A 81 5.01 -16.16 -8.81
C LYS A 81 5.73 -16.07 -7.47
N LEU A 82 6.03 -14.85 -6.99
CA LEU A 82 6.81 -14.64 -5.77
C LEU A 82 5.97 -14.50 -4.50
N LYS A 83 4.65 -14.35 -4.62
CA LYS A 83 3.71 -14.16 -3.50
C LYS A 83 4.10 -12.99 -2.58
N LEU A 84 4.65 -11.92 -3.16
CA LEU A 84 4.98 -10.69 -2.46
C LEU A 84 3.80 -9.72 -2.54
N TYR A 85 3.54 -9.02 -1.44
CA TYR A 85 2.50 -8.00 -1.33
C TYR A 85 3.09 -6.69 -0.85
N ALA A 86 2.48 -5.59 -1.29
CA ALA A 86 2.91 -4.25 -0.92
C ALA A 86 2.23 -3.83 0.39
N TYR A 87 2.98 -3.85 1.49
CA TYR A 87 2.51 -3.39 2.79
C TYR A 87 2.89 -1.93 3.02
N LYS A 88 1.95 -1.16 3.57
CA LYS A 88 2.19 0.24 3.95
C LYS A 88 2.95 0.27 5.27
N ILE A 89 4.11 0.91 5.27
CA ILE A 89 4.93 1.07 6.49
C ILE A 89 4.26 2.14 7.37
N GLN A 90 4.14 1.86 8.66
CA GLN A 90 3.69 2.85 9.63
C GLN A 90 4.87 3.73 10.01
N ILE A 91 4.72 5.05 9.86
CA ILE A 91 5.74 6.01 10.26
C ILE A 91 5.30 6.63 11.57
N VAL A 92 5.97 6.29 12.66
CA VAL A 92 5.69 6.81 14.00
C VAL A 92 6.77 7.81 14.41
N GLN A 93 6.45 8.65 15.39
CA GLN A 93 7.45 9.48 16.04
C GLN A 93 8.37 8.60 16.88
N LYS A 94 9.67 8.87 16.83
CA LYS A 94 10.64 8.25 17.74
C LYS A 94 10.40 8.78 19.15
N LEU A 95 10.07 7.89 20.09
CA LEU A 95 9.90 8.23 21.49
C LEU A 95 11.24 8.06 22.23
N GLN A 96 11.55 8.99 23.11
CA GLN A 96 12.62 8.84 24.09
C GLN A 96 12.12 7.98 25.26
N PRO A 97 13.02 7.32 26.01
CA PRO A 97 12.64 6.44 27.11
C PRO A 97 11.74 7.11 28.17
N ASN A 98 11.91 8.42 28.40
CA ASN A 98 11.14 9.17 29.39
C ASN A 98 9.79 9.70 28.88
N ASP A 99 9.57 9.72 27.55
CA ASP A 99 8.35 10.28 26.96
C ASP A 99 7.12 9.50 27.42
N GLY A 100 7.24 8.18 27.61
CA GLY A 100 6.14 7.35 28.09
C GLY A 100 5.59 7.82 29.44
N VAL A 101 6.48 8.05 30.40
CA VAL A 101 6.12 8.50 31.75
C VAL A 101 5.53 9.91 31.71
N GLN A 102 6.15 10.82 30.96
CA GLN A 102 5.66 12.20 30.82
C GLN A 102 4.28 12.27 30.18
N ARG A 103 4.04 11.46 29.14
CA ARG A 103 2.76 11.42 28.43
C ARG A 103 1.64 10.84 29.31
N VAL A 104 1.94 9.82 30.11
CA VAL A 104 0.96 9.27 31.06
C VAL A 104 0.64 10.27 32.16
N ALA A 105 1.66 10.90 32.76
CA ALA A 105 1.45 11.91 33.79
C ALA A 105 0.60 13.08 33.29
N PHE A 106 0.91 13.60 32.10
CA PHE A 106 0.12 14.63 31.43
C PHE A 106 -1.33 14.17 31.17
N ALA A 107 -1.53 12.96 30.65
CA ALA A 107 -2.87 12.45 30.37
C ALA A 107 -3.72 12.32 31.64
N VAL A 108 -3.15 11.82 32.74
CA VAL A 108 -3.82 11.71 34.03
C VAL A 108 -4.19 13.08 34.59
N GLU A 109 -3.27 14.05 34.50
CA GLU A 109 -3.54 15.42 34.94
C GLU A 109 -4.67 16.07 34.12
N MET A 110 -4.62 15.94 32.80
CA MET A 110 -5.66 16.49 31.91
C MET A 110 -7.02 15.85 32.16
N LEU A 111 -7.08 14.53 32.38
CA LEU A 111 -8.33 13.85 32.75
C LEU A 111 -8.89 14.39 34.05
N SER A 112 -8.06 14.55 35.08
CA SER A 112 -8.48 15.13 36.37
C SER A 112 -9.03 16.55 36.21
N ARG A 113 -8.39 17.40 35.41
CA ARG A 113 -8.90 18.77 35.15
C ARG A 113 -10.22 18.75 34.39
N ILE A 114 -10.39 17.86 33.41
CA ILE A 114 -11.65 17.72 32.67
C ILE A 114 -12.80 17.31 33.61
N GLU A 115 -12.54 16.42 34.58
CA GLU A 115 -13.55 15.93 35.51
C GLU A 115 -13.90 16.96 36.60
N ASN A 116 -12.91 17.72 37.08
CA ASN A 116 -13.07 18.60 38.24
C ASN A 116 -13.37 20.06 37.88
N GLU A 117 -13.03 20.52 36.66
CA GLU A 117 -13.21 21.90 36.22
C GLU A 117 -14.22 21.96 35.06
N HIS A 118 -15.45 22.38 35.38
CA HIS A 118 -16.60 22.34 34.46
C HIS A 118 -16.42 23.15 33.16
N ASP A 119 -15.56 24.18 33.17
CA ASP A 119 -15.29 25.08 32.05
C ASP A 119 -13.91 24.87 31.40
N PHE A 120 -13.14 23.87 31.84
CA PHE A 120 -11.74 23.72 31.43
C PHE A 120 -11.58 23.62 29.91
N LEU A 121 -12.39 22.78 29.26
CA LEU A 121 -12.33 22.60 27.80
C LEU A 121 -12.69 23.87 27.02
N ASN A 122 -13.56 24.74 27.57
CA ASN A 122 -13.96 25.99 26.92
C ASN A 122 -12.85 27.03 26.90
N ARG A 123 -11.79 26.85 27.71
CA ARG A 123 -10.64 27.75 27.81
C ARG A 123 -9.44 27.27 27.00
N ILE A 124 -9.52 26.07 26.41
CA ILE A 124 -8.42 25.49 25.63
C ILE A 124 -8.53 25.91 24.17
N ILE A 125 -7.46 26.49 23.65
CA ILE A 125 -7.29 26.77 22.22
C ILE A 125 -6.07 25.98 21.75
N PHE A 126 -6.26 25.13 20.73
CA PHE A 126 -5.16 24.41 20.10
C PHE A 126 -4.67 25.18 18.88
N SER A 127 -3.36 25.34 18.78
CA SER A 127 -2.67 25.80 17.56
C SER A 127 -1.61 24.77 17.19
N ASP A 128 -1.46 24.48 15.89
CA ASP A 128 -0.37 23.67 15.37
C ASP A 128 0.46 24.45 14.35
N GLU A 129 1.72 24.03 14.18
CA GLU A 129 2.58 24.52 13.11
C GLU A 129 2.88 23.37 12.14
N ALA A 130 2.55 23.57 10.86
CA ALA A 130 2.85 22.61 9.81
C ALA A 130 4.12 23.03 9.06
N THR A 131 5.19 22.24 9.18
CA THR A 131 6.40 22.45 8.37
C THR A 131 6.22 21.82 6.99
N PHE A 132 6.23 22.64 5.94
CA PHE A 132 6.29 22.16 4.55
C PHE A 132 7.74 22.05 4.10
N HIS A 133 8.10 20.94 3.47
CA HIS A 133 9.42 20.76 2.89
C HIS A 133 9.32 20.90 1.36
N VAL A 134 10.16 21.77 0.78
CA VAL A 134 10.31 21.89 -0.69
C VAL A 134 11.10 20.70 -1.27
N SER A 135 11.88 20.00 -0.44
CA SER A 135 12.54 18.76 -0.86
C SER A 135 11.54 17.61 -0.99
N ASN A 136 11.72 16.76 -2.01
CA ASN A 136 10.99 15.50 -2.27
C ASN A 136 11.20 14.43 -1.17
N LYS A 137 11.30 14.82 0.11
CA LYS A 137 11.33 13.90 1.25
C LYS A 137 10.14 12.96 1.13
N VAL A 138 10.45 11.68 1.32
CA VAL A 138 9.57 10.55 1.00
C VAL A 138 8.16 10.82 1.49
N ASN A 139 7.25 11.01 0.53
CA ASN A 139 5.83 11.14 0.81
C ASN A 139 5.40 9.87 1.58
N LYS A 140 4.86 10.04 2.81
CA LYS A 140 4.42 8.94 3.68
C LYS A 140 3.44 7.99 2.97
N TYR A 141 2.66 8.49 2.00
CA TYR A 141 1.73 7.70 1.20
C TYR A 141 2.43 6.72 0.23
N ASN A 142 3.71 6.94 -0.07
CA ASN A 142 4.52 6.12 -0.97
C ASN A 142 5.46 5.13 -0.26
N CYS A 143 5.47 5.10 1.08
CA CYS A 143 6.27 4.14 1.85
C CYS A 143 5.62 2.76 1.86
N ARG A 144 5.87 1.96 0.82
CA ARG A 144 5.47 0.55 0.75
C ARG A 144 6.69 -0.35 0.73
N ILE A 145 6.56 -1.51 1.36
CA ILE A 145 7.56 -2.60 1.32
C ILE A 145 6.93 -3.83 0.69
N TRP A 146 7.67 -4.50 -0.19
CA TRP A 146 7.27 -5.76 -0.80
C TRP A 146 7.82 -6.93 -0.01
N ILE A 147 6.93 -7.72 0.59
CA ILE A 147 7.29 -8.89 1.41
C ILE A 147 6.14 -9.91 1.37
N SER A 148 6.40 -11.17 1.69
CA SER A 148 5.40 -12.25 1.66
C SER A 148 4.42 -12.15 2.82
N GLU A 149 4.90 -11.75 3.99
CA GLU A 149 4.13 -11.64 5.23
C GLU A 149 4.20 -10.22 5.78
N ASN A 150 3.15 -9.78 6.47
CA ASN A 150 3.10 -8.43 7.01
C ASN A 150 4.16 -8.27 8.11
N PRO A 151 5.16 -7.40 7.92
CA PRO A 151 6.26 -7.27 8.87
C PRO A 151 5.90 -6.43 10.10
N HIS A 152 4.67 -5.89 10.15
CA HIS A 152 4.27 -4.86 11.13
C HIS A 152 5.33 -3.75 11.25
N ALA A 153 5.99 -3.46 10.12
CA ALA A 153 7.18 -2.62 10.12
C ALA A 153 6.79 -1.19 10.50
N VAL A 154 7.38 -0.75 11.61
CA VAL A 154 7.32 0.61 12.08
C VAL A 154 8.63 1.29 11.71
N GLN A 155 8.54 2.45 11.08
CA GLN A 155 9.69 3.30 10.85
C GLN A 155 9.58 4.52 11.76
N GLU A 156 10.52 4.64 12.67
CA GLU A 156 10.68 5.83 13.50
C GLU A 156 11.24 6.98 12.65
N LYS A 157 10.67 8.16 12.83
CA LYS A 157 11.16 9.38 12.22
C LYS A 157 11.55 10.37 13.30
N GLU A 158 12.81 10.80 13.27
CA GLU A 158 13.31 11.85 14.15
C GLU A 158 12.71 13.22 13.79
N ARG A 159 12.29 13.95 14.82
CA ARG A 159 11.62 15.26 14.71
C ARG A 159 12.59 16.40 14.36
N ASN A 160 13.88 16.24 14.67
CA ASN A 160 14.89 17.31 14.70
C ASN A 160 15.88 17.28 13.52
N SER A 161 15.44 16.97 12.30
CA SER A 161 16.26 17.25 11.11
C SER A 161 16.24 18.76 10.79
N GLN A 162 17.34 19.34 10.30
CA GLN A 162 17.44 20.76 9.89
C GLN A 162 16.20 21.23 9.08
N LYS A 163 15.55 22.29 9.57
CA LYS A 163 14.35 22.94 9.00
C LYS A 163 14.68 24.41 8.72
N SER A 164 14.16 24.96 7.62
CA SER A 164 14.20 26.40 7.32
C SER A 164 12.84 27.05 7.69
N MET A 165 12.91 28.17 8.41
CA MET A 165 11.86 29.06 8.98
C MET A 165 10.86 29.62 7.93
N CYS A 166 9.67 30.18 8.21
CA CYS A 166 8.74 30.28 9.36
C CYS A 166 7.47 31.00 8.84
N GLY A 167 6.29 30.73 9.41
CA GLY A 167 5.08 31.54 9.22
C GLY A 167 4.26 31.57 10.51
N VAL A 168 4.33 32.66 11.26
CA VAL A 168 3.62 32.87 12.53
C VAL A 168 2.25 33.48 12.26
N LEU A 169 1.19 32.94 12.87
CA LEU A 169 -0.03 33.70 13.17
C LEU A 169 -0.25 33.71 14.70
N PHE A 170 -0.69 34.87 15.19
CA PHE A 170 -0.48 35.48 16.51
C PHE A 170 -0.83 34.69 17.81
N HIS A 171 -0.15 35.14 18.87
CA HIS A 171 -0.18 34.80 20.29
C HIS A 171 -1.55 34.80 21.02
N MET A 172 -1.72 33.84 21.93
CA MET A 172 -1.87 34.16 23.36
C MET A 172 -1.18 33.08 24.22
N ILE A 173 -0.34 33.52 25.15
CA ILE A 173 0.41 32.67 26.08
C ILE A 173 -0.43 32.48 27.35
N GLN A 174 -0.74 31.24 27.70
CA GLN A 174 -0.55 30.80 29.08
C GLN A 174 0.32 29.55 29.03
N SER A 175 1.52 29.72 29.56
CA SER A 175 2.61 28.76 29.58
C SER A 175 2.20 27.46 30.27
N TYR A 176 2.03 26.40 29.49
CA TYR A 176 2.33 25.05 29.94
C TYR A 176 3.25 24.44 28.88
N SER A 177 4.46 24.09 29.31
CA SER A 177 5.49 23.51 28.46
C SER A 177 4.93 22.30 27.72
N PHE A 178 4.60 22.49 26.45
CA PHE A 178 4.23 21.43 25.52
C PHE A 178 5.48 20.58 25.22
N PHE A 179 5.72 19.57 26.04
CA PHE A 179 6.58 18.44 25.66
C PHE A 179 5.71 17.41 24.94
N PHE A 180 5.83 17.37 23.61
CA PHE A 180 5.38 16.28 22.73
C PHE A 180 6.58 15.60 22.10
#